data_AF-A0A2U9ID96-F1
#
_entry.id   AF-A0A2U9ID96-F1
#
_cell.length_a   1.000
_cell.length_b   1.000
_cell.length_c   1.000
_cell.angle_alpha   90.00
_cell.angle_beta   90.00
_cell.angle_gamma   90.00
#
_symmetry.space_group_name_H-M   'P 1'
#
loop_
_entity.id
_entity.type
_entity.pdbx_description
1 polymer ?
#
loop_
_entity_poly.entity_id
_entity_poly.type
_entity_poly.pdbx_seq_one_letter_code
_entity_poly.pdbx_strand_id
1 'polypeptide(L)'
;MKVLIKDVDEKLYRMLKAKASIEGISVSEAINEAIKLWLINKDLDRIMVIKSKDFWDAVNEGKYALFCDSNFIGGFKNEDEMIKEARKYNKCYALSKKWLIGEGELPGVF
;
A
#
# COMPACT_ATOMS: atom_id res chain seq x y z
N MET A 1 -25.91 -13.24 0.00
CA MET A 1 -25.54 -13.83 1.32
C MET A 1 -25.65 -12.76 2.38
N LYS A 2 -26.21 -13.05 3.55
CA LYS A 2 -26.26 -12.11 4.69
C LYS A 2 -25.23 -12.55 5.73
N VAL A 3 -24.45 -11.61 6.25
CA VAL A 3 -23.40 -11.87 7.24
C VAL A 3 -23.71 -11.12 8.54
N LEU A 4 -23.39 -11.72 9.68
CA LEU A 4 -23.50 -11.10 10.99
C LEU A 4 -22.10 -10.72 11.46
N ILE A 5 -21.89 -9.44 11.77
CA ILE A 5 -20.66 -8.92 12.38
C ILE A 5 -20.95 -8.71 13.86
N LYS A 6 -20.11 -9.28 14.73
CA LYS A 6 -20.20 -9.17 16.18
C LYS A 6 -19.03 -8.35 16.72
N ASP A 7 -19.14 -7.94 17.99
CA ASP A 7 -18.06 -7.27 18.74
C ASP A 7 -17.55 -5.96 18.10
N VAL A 8 -18.44 -5.24 17.41
CA VAL A 8 -18.15 -3.89 16.91
C VAL A 8 -18.21 -2.92 18.08
N ASP A 9 -17.19 -2.07 18.22
CA ASP A 9 -17.19 -1.01 19.22
C ASP A 9 -18.45 -0.13 19.09
N GLU A 10 -19.19 0.00 20.19
CA GLU A 10 -20.49 0.65 20.19
C GLU A 10 -20.40 2.15 19.85
N LYS A 11 -19.35 2.82 20.33
CA LYS A 11 -19.16 4.25 20.09
C LYS A 11 -18.84 4.49 18.63
N LEU A 12 -17.97 3.68 18.03
CA LEU A 12 -17.66 3.73 16.59
C LEU A 12 -18.89 3.44 15.74
N TYR A 13 -19.70 2.43 16.10
CA TYR A 13 -20.93 2.13 15.39
C TYR A 13 -21.93 3.30 15.42
N ARG A 14 -22.09 3.96 16.58
CA ARG A 14 -22.96 5.14 16.71
C ARG A 14 -22.50 6.30 15.82
N MET A 15 -21.20 6.55 15.77
CA MET A 15 -20.62 7.59 14.91
C MET A 15 -20.84 7.27 13.42
N LEU A 16 -20.59 6.03 13.01
CA LEU A 16 -20.84 5.57 11.64
C LEU A 16 -22.31 5.74 11.26
N LYS A 17 -23.23 5.34 12.14
CA LYS A 17 -24.67 5.46 11.91
C LYS A 17 -25.12 6.92 11.77
N ALA A 18 -24.61 7.81 12.63
CA ALA A 18 -24.92 9.23 12.52
C ALA A 18 -24.44 9.81 11.18
N LYS A 19 -23.21 9.47 10.77
CA LYS A 19 -22.64 9.92 9.49
C LYS A 19 -23.42 9.38 8.28
N ALA A 20 -23.75 8.09 8.27
CA ALA A 20 -24.57 7.47 7.23
C ALA A 20 -25.94 8.15 7.10
N SER A 21 -26.56 8.51 8.24
CA SER A 21 -27.84 9.23 8.25
C SER A 21 -27.73 10.62 7.64
N ILE A 22 -26.66 11.36 7.93
CA ILE A 22 -26.37 12.67 7.34
C ILE A 22 -26.17 12.56 5.82
N GLU A 23 -25.54 11.48 5.37
CA GLU A 23 -25.25 11.23 3.95
C GLU A 23 -26.42 10.57 3.20
N GLY A 24 -27.53 10.26 3.88
CA GLY A 24 -28.71 9.67 3.26
C GLY A 24 -28.53 8.20 2.84
N ILE A 25 -27.56 7.49 3.42
CA ILE A 25 -27.28 6.07 3.13
C ILE A 25 -27.54 5.19 4.36
N SER A 26 -27.73 3.89 4.12
CA SER A 26 -27.83 2.91 5.19
C SER A 26 -26.46 2.59 5.81
N VAL A 27 -26.46 2.12 7.06
CA VAL A 27 -25.23 1.63 7.72
C VAL A 27 -24.60 0.47 6.95
N SER A 28 -25.41 -0.38 6.33
CA SER A 28 -24.93 -1.50 5.51
C SER A 28 -24.17 -1.03 4.27
N GLU A 29 -24.65 0.03 3.60
CA GLU A 29 -23.96 0.64 2.47
C GLU A 29 -22.63 1.24 2.91
N ALA A 30 -22.61 1.99 4.01
CA ALA A 30 -21.39 2.56 4.58
C ALA A 30 -20.35 1.47 4.95
N ILE A 31 -20.78 0.35 5.54
CA ILE A 31 -19.90 -0.79 5.84
C ILE A 31 -19.37 -1.44 4.55
N ASN A 32 -20.22 -1.63 3.54
CA ASN A 32 -19.79 -2.19 2.26
C ASN A 32 -18.76 -1.31 1.55
N GLU A 33 -18.95 0.01 1.58
CA GLU A 33 -17.97 0.98 1.07
C GLU A 33 -16.66 0.94 1.85
N ALA A 34 -16.72 0.92 3.18
CA ALA A 34 -15.53 0.79 4.02
C ALA A 34 -14.76 -0.52 3.73
N ILE A 35 -15.46 -1.64 3.54
CA ILE A 35 -14.85 -2.92 3.14
C ILE A 35 -14.23 -2.82 1.75
N LYS A 36 -14.92 -2.22 0.77
CA LYS A 36 -14.34 -2.00 -0.57
C LYS A 36 -13.08 -1.15 -0.49
N LEU A 37 -13.11 -0.04 0.24
CA LEU A 37 -11.94 0.82 0.46
C LEU A 37 -10.82 0.09 1.19
N TRP A 38 -11.14 -0.74 2.19
CA TRP A 38 -10.17 -1.58 2.88
C TRP A 38 -9.51 -2.61 1.94
N LEU A 39 -10.31 -3.25 1.08
CA LEU A 39 -9.83 -4.22 0.09
C LEU A 39 -9.04 -3.57 -1.05
N ILE A 40 -9.39 -2.34 -1.43
CA ILE A 40 -8.63 -1.51 -2.37
C ILE A 40 -7.33 -1.03 -1.72
N ASN A 41 -7.35 -0.73 -0.42
CA ASN A 41 -6.18 -0.42 0.41
C ASN A 41 -5.27 -1.64 0.68
N LYS A 42 -5.41 -2.76 -0.05
CA LYS A 42 -4.41 -3.85 -0.15
C LYS A 42 -3.11 -3.46 -0.85
N ASP A 43 -2.80 -2.17 -0.88
CA ASP A 43 -1.46 -1.61 -1.07
C ASP A 43 -0.79 -1.42 0.30
N LEU A 44 -0.95 -2.39 1.22
CA LEU A 44 -0.23 -2.43 2.50
C LEU A 44 1.27 -2.25 2.28
N ASP A 45 1.81 -2.87 1.24
CA ASP A 45 3.19 -2.69 0.81
C ASP A 45 3.50 -1.25 0.44
N ARG A 46 2.62 -0.53 -0.27
CA ARG A 46 2.82 0.90 -0.58
C ARG A 46 2.79 1.76 0.69
N ILE A 47 1.89 1.47 1.63
CA ILE A 47 1.83 2.17 2.93
C ILE A 47 3.10 1.87 3.76
N MET A 48 3.56 0.61 3.75
CA MET A 48 4.80 0.20 4.42
C MET A 48 6.04 0.80 3.76
N VAL A 49 6.09 0.86 2.43
CA VAL A 49 7.12 1.58 1.65
C VAL A 49 7.18 3.04 2.06
N ILE A 50 6.02 3.73 2.11
CA ILE A 50 5.95 5.14 2.52
C ILE A 50 6.49 5.32 3.95
N LYS A 51 6.25 4.37 4.84
CA LYS A 51 6.70 4.41 6.25
C LYS A 51 8.09 3.83 6.48
N SER A 52 8.68 3.15 5.50
CA SER A 52 9.96 2.46 5.65
C SER A 52 11.11 3.45 5.54
N LYS A 53 11.74 3.75 6.69
CA LYS A 53 12.91 4.64 6.74
C LYS A 53 14.05 4.10 5.86
N ASP A 54 14.37 2.81 5.99
CA ASP A 54 15.49 2.19 5.26
C ASP A 54 15.27 2.21 3.74
N PHE A 55 14.01 2.10 3.29
CA PHE A 55 13.67 2.25 1.88
C PHE A 55 13.98 3.67 1.38
N TRP A 56 13.53 4.69 2.10
CA TRP A 56 13.79 6.09 1.72
C TRP A 56 15.25 6.50 1.87
N ASP A 57 15.97 5.96 2.85
CA ASP A 57 17.41 6.16 3.01
C ASP A 57 18.15 5.61 1.77
N ALA A 58 17.80 4.40 1.31
CA ALA A 58 18.35 3.85 0.07
C ALA A 58 18.04 4.71 -1.17
N VAL A 59 16.80 5.22 -1.29
CA VAL A 59 16.42 6.14 -2.38
C VAL A 59 17.24 7.43 -2.32
N ASN A 60 17.40 8.02 -1.13
CA ASN A 60 18.15 9.27 -0.93
C ASN A 60 19.65 9.11 -1.21
N GLU A 61 20.20 7.94 -0.94
CA GLU A 61 21.56 7.52 -1.31
C GLU A 61 21.74 7.28 -2.82
N GLY A 62 20.66 7.38 -3.61
CA GLY A 62 20.70 7.19 -5.07
C GLY A 62 20.71 5.73 -5.51
N LYS A 63 20.34 4.81 -4.63
CA LYS A 63 20.18 3.38 -4.94
C LYS A 63 18.79 3.11 -5.53
N TYR A 64 18.66 1.96 -6.18
CA TYR A 64 17.38 1.37 -6.53
C TYR A 64 16.86 0.62 -5.30
N ALA A 65 15.94 1.21 -4.55
CA ALA A 65 15.34 0.60 -3.38
C ALA A 65 14.25 -0.39 -3.81
N LEU A 66 14.23 -1.58 -3.21
CA LEU A 66 13.27 -2.64 -3.49
C LEU A 66 12.55 -3.06 -2.21
N PHE A 67 11.24 -3.16 -2.29
CA PHE A 67 10.36 -3.61 -1.23
C PHE A 67 9.41 -4.65 -1.79
N CYS A 68 9.45 -5.88 -1.30
CA CYS A 68 8.66 -6.98 -1.83
C CYS A 68 7.98 -7.75 -0.70
N ASP A 69 6.78 -8.26 -0.96
CA ASP A 69 6.01 -9.11 -0.05
C ASP A 69 6.04 -8.60 1.40
N SER A 70 5.71 -7.31 1.56
CA SER A 70 5.69 -6.58 2.84
C SER A 70 7.03 -6.36 3.55
N ASN A 71 8.18 -6.58 2.88
CA ASN A 71 9.51 -6.42 3.45
C ASN A 71 10.43 -5.54 2.59
N PHE A 72 11.29 -4.76 3.26
CA PHE A 72 12.38 -4.09 2.57
C PHE A 72 13.47 -5.11 2.23
N ILE A 73 13.75 -5.27 0.93
CA ILE A 73 14.72 -6.26 0.44
C ILE A 73 16.13 -5.65 0.40
N GLY A 74 16.24 -4.38 -0.01
CA GLY A 74 17.52 -3.68 -0.02
C GLY A 74 17.59 -2.53 -1.03
N GLY A 75 18.75 -1.86 -1.04
CA GLY A 75 19.11 -0.85 -2.02
C GLY A 75 20.21 -1.34 -2.96
N PHE A 76 19.93 -1.36 -4.26
CA PHE A 76 20.82 -1.88 -5.31
C PHE A 76 21.53 -0.77 -6.06
N LYS A 77 22.74 -1.05 -6.57
CA LYS A 77 23.52 -0.06 -7.34
C LYS A 77 23.06 0.09 -8.78
N ASN A 78 22.52 -0.99 -9.35
CA ASN A 78 22.09 -1.07 -10.74
C ASN A 78 20.67 -1.65 -10.82
N GLU A 79 19.96 -1.30 -11.88
CA GLU A 79 18.56 -1.67 -12.10
C GLU A 79 18.40 -3.16 -12.38
N ASP A 80 19.29 -3.75 -13.19
CA ASP A 80 19.22 -5.16 -13.58
C ASP A 80 19.32 -6.11 -12.39
N GLU A 81 20.18 -5.82 -11.42
CA GLU A 81 20.34 -6.58 -10.18
C GLU A 81 19.08 -6.49 -9.33
N MET A 82 18.48 -5.29 -9.23
CA MET A 82 17.21 -5.08 -8.53
C MET A 82 16.08 -5.88 -9.20
N ILE A 83 15.95 -5.83 -10.53
CA ILE A 83 14.94 -6.58 -11.28
C ILE A 83 15.14 -8.09 -11.10
N LYS A 84 16.39 -8.57 -11.19
CA LYS A 84 16.72 -9.98 -10.98
C LYS A 84 16.34 -10.45 -9.58
N GLU A 85 16.53 -9.59 -8.58
CA GLU A 85 16.10 -9.87 -7.21
C GLU A 85 14.58 -9.85 -7.07
N ALA A 86 13.90 -8.84 -7.63
CA ALA A 86 12.44 -8.67 -7.58
C ALA A 86 11.69 -9.89 -8.13
N ARG A 87 12.21 -10.52 -9.20
CA ARG A 87 11.61 -11.72 -9.81
C ARG A 87 11.53 -12.95 -8.90
N LYS A 88 12.18 -12.93 -7.74
CA LYS A 88 12.09 -14.01 -6.74
C LYS A 88 10.86 -13.90 -5.84
N TYR A 89 10.14 -12.78 -5.90
CA TYR A 89 9.04 -12.42 -5.01
C TYR A 89 7.74 -12.27 -5.79
N ASN A 90 6.61 -12.20 -5.07
CA ASN A 90 5.29 -12.21 -5.69
C ASN A 90 4.73 -10.80 -5.97
N LYS A 91 5.07 -9.80 -5.15
CA LYS A 91 4.69 -8.39 -5.37
C LYS A 91 5.80 -7.46 -4.92
N CYS A 92 6.21 -6.54 -5.78
CA CYS A 92 7.30 -5.62 -5.48
C CYS A 92 6.98 -4.14 -5.79
N TYR A 93 7.60 -3.26 -5.01
CA TYR A 93 7.71 -1.82 -5.24
C TYR A 93 9.18 -1.46 -5.33
N ALA A 94 9.55 -0.83 -6.43
CA ALA A 94 10.89 -0.30 -6.62
C ALA A 94 10.83 1.23 -6.74
N LEU A 95 11.85 1.91 -6.21
CA LEU A 95 12.03 3.34 -6.43
C LEU A 95 13.52 3.69 -6.49
N SER A 96 13.86 4.64 -7.35
CA SER A 96 15.19 5.25 -7.40
C SER A 96 15.05 6.75 -7.59
N LYS A 97 15.97 7.52 -7.00
CA LYS A 97 16.03 8.98 -7.19
C LYS A 97 16.20 9.35 -8.67
N LYS A 98 16.87 8.51 -9.45
CA LYS A 98 17.07 8.69 -10.90
C LYS A 98 15.74 8.75 -11.67
N TRP A 99 14.79 7.87 -11.34
CA TRP A 99 13.46 7.88 -11.96
C TRP A 99 12.63 9.09 -11.54
N LEU A 100 12.76 9.56 -10.30
CA LEU A 100 12.06 10.74 -9.80
C LEU A 100 12.48 12.04 -10.51
N ILE A 101 13.74 12.11 -10.96
CA ILE A 101 14.29 13.27 -11.69
C ILE A 101 14.20 13.11 -13.21
N GLY A 102 13.54 12.06 -13.71
CA GLY A 102 13.36 11.81 -15.14
C GLY A 102 14.57 11.17 -15.85
N GLU A 103 15.57 10.69 -15.12
CA GLU A 103 16.74 9.97 -15.63
C GLU A 103 16.52 8.44 -15.62
N GLY A 104 15.45 7.96 -16.29
CA GLY A 104 15.21 6.53 -16.52
C GLY A 104 13.75 6.18 -16.79
N GLU A 105 13.51 5.00 -17.36
CA GLU A 105 12.17 4.47 -17.57
C GLU A 105 11.66 3.79 -16.29
N LEU A 106 10.40 4.02 -15.92
CA LEU A 106 9.77 3.31 -14.81
C LEU A 106 9.63 1.85 -15.20
N PRO A 107 10.27 0.90 -14.50
CA PRO A 107 9.99 -0.48 -14.76
C PRO A 107 8.53 -0.74 -14.36
N GLY A 108 7.76 -1.34 -15.27
CA GLY A 108 6.38 -1.70 -15.01
C GLY A 108 6.24 -2.49 -13.70
N VAL A 109 5.06 -2.42 -13.09
CA VAL A 109 4.72 -3.17 -11.87
C VAL A 109 5.11 -4.65 -12.07
N PHE A 110 5.99 -5.17 -11.21
CA PHE A 110 6.46 -6.56 -11.22
C PHE A 110 5.69 -7.41 -10.21
#